data_AF-A0A3C0TR68-F1
#
_entry.id   AF-A0A3C0TR68-F1
#
_cell.length_a   1.000
_cell.length_b   1.000
_cell.length_c   1.000
_cell.angle_alpha   90.00
_cell.angle_beta   90.00
_cell.angle_gamma   90.00
#
_symmetry.space_group_name_H-M   'P 1'
#
loop_
_entity.id
_entity.type
_entity.pdbx_description
1 polymer ?
#
loop_
_entity_poly.entity_id
_entity_poly.type
_entity_poly.pdbx_seq_one_letter_code
_entity_poly.pdbx_strand_id
1 'polypeptide(L)' 'AIVIEHFGEPYSLLVDSVGEVLRLEAALFEKNPSNLDPKLQEISEGIYRLDANLLVVLQLNKIIQSIDGAMAA' A
#
# COMPACT_ATOMS: atom_id res chain seq x y z
N ALA A 1 11.28 -6.11 7.36
CA ALA A 1 11.23 -4.67 7.08
C ALA A 1 11.52 -4.44 5.60
N ILE A 2 10.91 -3.42 5.00
CA ILE A 2 11.14 -3.01 3.61
C ILE A 2 11.74 -1.61 3.64
N VAL A 3 12.88 -1.42 2.98
CA VAL A 3 13.54 -0.10 2.88
C VAL A 3 13.19 0.52 1.54
N ILE A 4 12.82 1.79 1.56
CA ILE A 4 12.45 2.58 0.39
C ILE A 4 13.15 3.94 0.44
N GLU A 5 13.40 4.53 -0.72
CA GLU A 5 13.91 5.89 -0.82
C GLU A 5 12.77 6.82 -1.23
N HIS A 6 12.60 7.92 -0.49
CA HIS A 6 11.61 8.95 -0.78
C HIS A 6 12.28 10.32 -0.61
N PHE A 7 12.29 11.12 -1.68
CA PHE A 7 13.01 12.41 -1.74
C PHE A 7 14.50 12.36 -1.31
N GLY A 8 15.20 11.26 -1.58
CA GLY A 8 16.60 11.08 -1.22
C GLY A 8 16.82 10.70 0.26
N GLU A 9 15.75 10.51 1.03
CA GLU A 9 15.81 10.03 2.40
C GLU A 9 15.35 8.56 2.47
N PRO A 10 16.10 7.68 3.14
CA PRO A 10 15.72 6.29 3.31
C PRO A 10 14.69 6.13 4.43
N TYR A 11 13.56 5.50 4.11
CA TYR A 11 12.53 5.12 5.06
C TYR A 11 12.44 3.60 5.19
N SER A 12 12.11 3.12 6.39
CA SER A 12 11.91 1.70 6.67
C SER A 12 10.48 1.43 7.11
N LEU A 13 9.80 0.57 6.36
CA LEU A 13 8.49 0.04 6.68
C LEU A 13 8.66 -1.25 7.48
N LEU A 14 8.23 -1.22 8.74
CA LEU A 14 8.10 -2.43 9.55
C LEU A 14 6.89 -3.21 9.06
N VAL A 15 7.10 -4.50 8.80
CA VAL A 15 6.08 -5.42 8.29
C VAL A 15 6.22 -6.72 9.04
N ASP A 16 5.10 -7.39 9.28
CA ASP A 16 5.08 -8.66 10.00
C ASP A 16 5.86 -9.74 9.25
N SER A 17 5.72 -9.78 7.92
CA SER A 17 6.39 -10.74 7.05
C SER A 17 6.45 -10.23 5.61
N VAL A 18 7.41 -10.75 4.84
CA VAL A 18 7.51 -10.52 3.39
C VAL A 18 7.00 -11.77 2.69
N GLY A 19 6.05 -11.59 1.78
CA GLY A 19 5.50 -12.68 0.96
C GLY A 19 6.36 -12.97 -0.27
N GLU A 20 5.75 -13.69 -1.21
CA GLU A 20 6.35 -13.96 -2.52
C GLU A 20 6.14 -12.80 -3.51
N VAL A 21 6.91 -12.81 -4.60
CA VAL A 21 6.77 -11.84 -5.69
C VAL A 21 5.79 -12.39 -6.73
N LEU A 22 4.65 -11.73 -6.88
CA LEU A 22 3.61 -12.10 -7.83
C LEU A 22 3.72 -11.31 -9.14
N ARG A 23 3.43 -11.95 -10.27
CA ARG A 23 3.22 -11.29 -11.56
C ARG A 23 1.72 -11.35 -11.87
N LEU A 24 1.07 -10.20 -11.88
CA LEU A 24 -0.37 -10.09 -12.09
C LEU A 24 -0.64 -9.35 -13.40
N GLU A 25 -1.71 -9.74 -14.10
CA GLU A 25 -2.15 -9.04 -15.29
C GLU A 25 -2.79 -7.71 -14.90
N ALA A 26 -2.43 -6.62 -15.59
CA ALA A 26 -2.99 -5.30 -15.31
C ALA A 26 -4.53 -5.24 -15.46
N ALA A 27 -5.12 -6.13 -16.26
CA ALA A 27 -6.58 -6.24 -16.42
C ALA A 27 -7.31 -6.72 -15.16
N LEU A 28 -6.60 -7.38 -14.23
CA LEU A 28 -7.15 -7.84 -12.95
C LEU A 28 -7.12 -6.76 -11.87
N PHE A 29 -6.54 -5.59 -12.16
CA PHE A 29 -6.52 -4.47 -11.24
C PHE A 29 -7.89 -3.84 -11.14
N GLU A 30 -8.42 -3.75 -9.92
CA GLU A 30 -9.68 -3.07 -9.62
C GLU A 30 -9.40 -1.84 -8.76
N LYS A 31 -10.21 -0.79 -8.92
CA LYS A 31 -10.20 0.33 -7.97
C LYS A 31 -10.63 -0.15 -6.59
N ASN A 32 -10.26 0.62 -5.57
CA ASN A 32 -10.68 0.36 -4.19
C ASN A 32 -12.20 0.11 -4.11
N PRO A 33 -12.62 -1.06 -3.61
CA PRO A 33 -14.03 -1.37 -3.50
C PRO A 33 -14.65 -0.55 -2.37
N SER A 34 -15.95 -0.25 -2.49
CA SER A 34 -16.66 0.62 -1.54
C SER A 34 -16.69 0.10 -0.11
N ASN A 35 -16.51 -1.22 0.08
CA ASN A 35 -16.48 -1.89 1.37
C ASN A 35 -15.08 -2.06 1.96
N LEU A 36 -14.02 -1.52 1.32
CA LEU A 36 -12.68 -1.50 1.89
C LEU A 36 -12.64 -0.56 3.11
N ASP A 37 -11.80 -0.84 4.11
CA ASP A 37 -11.60 0.06 5.25
C ASP A 37 -11.24 1.47 4.76
N PRO A 38 -11.91 2.54 5.23
CA PRO A 38 -11.64 3.91 4.78
C PRO A 38 -10.18 4.34 4.93
N LYS A 39 -9.47 3.90 5.98
CA LYS A 39 -8.06 4.21 6.18
C LYS A 39 -7.21 3.57 5.10
N LEU A 40 -7.53 2.33 4.71
CA LEU A 40 -6.86 1.66 3.60
C LEU A 40 -7.20 2.32 2.27
N GLN A 41 -8.46 2.73 2.04
CA GLN A 41 -8.86 3.44 0.81
C GLN A 41 -8.06 4.72 0.60
N GLU A 42 -7.75 5.45 1.68
CA GLU A 42 -6.96 6.68 1.61
C GLU A 42 -5.55 6.43 1.09
N ILE A 43 -4.87 5.42 1.63
CA ILE A 43 -3.45 5.13 1.35
C ILE A 43 -3.20 4.09 0.24
N SER A 44 -4.24 3.60 -0.44
CA SER A 44 -4.12 2.61 -1.52
C SER A 44 -4.51 3.16 -2.89
N GLU A 45 -4.04 2.49 -3.94
CA GLU A 45 -4.38 2.77 -5.34
C GLU A 45 -5.55 1.93 -5.82
N GLY A 46 -5.63 0.69 -5.33
CA GLY A 46 -6.59 -0.31 -5.75
C GLY A 46 -6.24 -1.67 -5.18
N ILE A 47 -6.81 -2.69 -5.79
CA ILE A 47 -6.71 -4.08 -5.32
C ILE A 47 -6.51 -5.05 -6.49
N TYR A 48 -5.96 -6.21 -6.18
CA TYR A 48 -6.07 -7.41 -6.98
C TYR A 48 -6.83 -8.46 -6.18
N ARG A 49 -7.84 -9.07 -6.81
CA ARG A 49 -8.55 -10.21 -6.25
C ARG A 49 -7.80 -11.49 -6.58
N LEU A 50 -7.32 -12.17 -5.55
CA LEU A 50 -6.74 -13.51 -5.66
C LEU A 50 -7.81 -14.54 -5.27
N ASP A 51 -7.51 -15.83 -5.44
CA ASP A 51 -8.50 -16.90 -5.24
C ASP A 51 -9.16 -16.87 -3.86
N ALA A 52 -8.37 -16.69 -2.81
CA ALA A 52 -8.84 -16.70 -1.42
C ALA A 52 -8.59 -15.38 -0.67
N ASN A 53 -7.87 -14.44 -1.28
CA ASN A 53 -7.34 -13.27 -0.60
C ASN A 53 -7.50 -12.01 -1.46
N LEU A 54 -7.48 -10.85 -0.80
CA LEU A 54 -7.46 -9.55 -1.45
C LEU A 54 -6.07 -8.95 -1.28
N LEU A 55 -5.40 -8.65 -2.39
CA LEU A 55 -4.12 -7.96 -2.37
C LEU A 55 -4.35 -6.47 -2.57
N VAL A 56 -4.08 -5.67 -1.53
CA VAL A 56 -4.20 -4.22 -1.60
C VAL A 56 -2.91 -3.60 -2.12
N VAL A 57 -3.01 -2.72 -3.12
CA VAL A 57 -1.87 -1.99 -3.69
C VAL A 57 -1.71 -0.67 -2.93
N LEU A 58 -0.67 -0.59 -2.11
CA LEU A 58 -0.39 0.57 -1.27
C LEU A 58 0.36 1.68 -2.04
N GLN A 59 -0.03 2.94 -1.81
CA GLN A 59 0.68 4.11 -2.32
C GLN A 59 1.62 4.66 -1.25
N LEU A 60 2.91 4.40 -1.42
CA LEU A 60 3.96 4.82 -0.47
C LEU A 60 3.97 6.33 -0.22
N ASN A 61 3.81 7.15 -1.27
CA ASN A 61 3.79 8.61 -1.13
C ASN A 61 2.68 9.08 -0.17
N LYS A 62 1.49 8.47 -0.25
CA LYS A 62 0.38 8.80 0.65
C LYS A 62 0.63 8.31 2.08
N ILE A 63 1.24 7.14 2.23
CA ILE A 63 1.60 6.60 3.55
C ILE A 63 2.57 7.57 4.24
N ILE A 64 3.64 7.97 3.56
CA ILE A 64 4.64 8.88 4.13
C ILE A 64 4.00 10.24 4.46
N GLN A 65 3.21 10.81 3.54
CA GLN A 65 2.48 12.06 3.80
C GLN A 65 1.53 11.98 5.00
N SER A 66 0.86 10.83 5.20
CA SER A 66 -0.03 10.65 6.35
C SER A 66 0.73 10.63 7.69
N ILE A 67 1.99 10.18 7.68
CA ILE A 67 2.87 10.18 8.85
C ILE A 67 3.40 11.59 9.11
N ASP A 68 3.86 12.29 8.07
CA ASP A 68 4.38 13.66 8.19
C ASP A 68 3.29 14.63 8.69
N GLY A 69 2.06 14.49 8.17
CA GLY A 69 0.91 15.27 8.63
C GLY A 69 0.52 14.98 10.08
N ALA A 70 0.71 13.74 10.55
CA ALA A 70 0.47 13.36 11.94
C ALA A 70 1.58 13.82 12.91
N MET A 71 2.82 14.01 12.43
CA MET A 71 3.92 14.56 13.24
C MET A 71 3.89 16.09 13.36
N ALA A 72 3.20 16.77 12.45
CA ALA A 72 3.02 18.23 12.46
C ALA A 72 1.83 18.72 13.32
N ALA A 73 1.03 17.81 13.87
CA ALA A 73 -0.14 18.08 14.71
C ALA A 73 0.11 17.70 16.18
#